data_AF-A0A3M8EBG5-F1
#
_entry.id   AF-A0A3M8EBG5-F1
#
_cell.length_a   1.000
_cell.length_b   1.000
_cell.length_c   1.000
_cell.angle_alpha   90.00
_cell.angle_beta   90.00
_cell.angle_gamma   90.00
#
_symmetry.space_group_name_H-M   'P 1'
#
loop_
_entity.id
_entity.type
_entity.pdbx_description
1 polymer ?
#
loop_
_entity_poly.entity_id
_entity_poly.type
_entity_poly.pdbx_seq_one_letter_code
_entity_poly.pdbx_strand_id
1 'polypeptide(L)'
;MRTRQDVEKFLEEIRTKEACGLITFMFLNQRQKNAQALLDLDIPPDKRKEVILQLKAEDFYRIEEGVYQEQYEMVAFGKIVKGIEVYIKISVTKRNVICISFHKAEHPIIYPFKD
;
A
#
# COMPACT_ATOMS: atom_id res chain seq x y z
N MET A 1 4.85 -12.60 12.31
CA MET A 1 4.31 -12.88 10.96
C MET A 1 2.80 -12.63 11.03
N ARG A 2 2.22 -11.80 10.15
CA ARG A 2 0.75 -11.67 10.12
C ARG A 2 0.15 -12.95 9.55
N THR A 3 -1.01 -13.36 10.03
CA THR A 3 -1.80 -14.38 9.34
C THR A 3 -2.56 -13.74 8.18
N ARG A 4 -3.06 -14.56 7.26
CA ARG A 4 -3.94 -14.11 6.17
C ARG A 4 -5.15 -13.33 6.72
N GLN A 5 -5.78 -13.85 7.77
CA GLN A 5 -6.94 -13.23 8.43
C GLN A 5 -6.59 -11.87 9.04
N ASP A 6 -5.39 -11.69 9.59
CA ASP A 6 -4.95 -10.39 10.14
C ASP A 6 -4.79 -9.33 9.04
N VAL A 7 -4.38 -9.75 7.84
CA VAL A 7 -4.28 -8.84 6.69
C VAL A 7 -5.67 -8.52 6.13
N GLU A 8 -6.56 -9.51 6.04
CA GLU A 8 -7.94 -9.30 5.60
C GLU A 8 -8.66 -8.28 6.49
N LYS A 9 -8.58 -8.46 7.82
CA LYS A 9 -9.16 -7.53 8.80
C LYS A 9 -8.55 -6.12 8.69
N PHE A 10 -7.23 -6.03 8.54
CA PHE A 10 -6.54 -4.76 8.37
C PHE A 10 -7.02 -4.00 7.12
N LEU A 11 -7.17 -4.69 5.99
CA LEU A 11 -7.66 -4.08 4.75
C LEU A 11 -9.15 -3.71 4.85
N GLU A 12 -9.98 -4.54 5.49
CA GLU A 12 -11.38 -4.24 5.74
C GLU A 12 -11.57 -3.01 6.64
N GLU A 13 -10.75 -2.86 7.67
CA GLU A 13 -10.78 -1.70 8.56
C GLU A 13 -10.46 -0.40 7.79
N ILE A 14 -9.48 -0.43 6.89
CA ILE A 14 -9.17 0.70 6.00
C ILE A 14 -10.39 1.06 5.15
N ARG A 15 -10.98 0.07 4.45
CA ARG A 15 -12.13 0.32 3.56
C ARG A 15 -13.33 0.86 4.33
N THR A 16 -13.65 0.27 5.48
CA THR A 16 -14.77 0.69 6.33
C THR A 16 -14.58 2.13 6.81
N LYS A 17 -13.40 2.46 7.32
CA LYS A 17 -13.10 3.83 7.80
C LYS A 17 -13.11 4.85 6.66
N GLU A 18 -12.65 4.47 5.47
CA GLU A 18 -12.67 5.34 4.30
C GLU A 18 -14.11 5.62 3.85
N ALA A 19 -14.94 4.58 3.74
CA ALA A 19 -16.34 4.69 3.35
C ALA A 19 -17.17 5.55 4.34
N CYS A 20 -16.83 5.51 5.63
CA CYS A 20 -17.44 6.37 6.66
C CYS A 20 -16.84 7.78 6.74
N GLY A 21 -15.84 8.13 5.92
CA GLY A 21 -15.17 9.43 5.97
C GLY A 21 -14.32 9.65 7.23
N LEU A 22 -13.93 8.59 7.93
CA LEU A 22 -13.17 8.64 9.19
C LEU A 22 -11.65 8.71 8.96
N ILE A 23 -11.19 8.36 7.76
CA ILE A 23 -9.78 8.44 7.38
C ILE A 23 -9.60 9.14 6.04
N THR A 24 -8.45 9.78 5.87
CA THR A 24 -8.01 10.34 4.59
C THR A 24 -6.75 9.64 4.07
N PHE A 25 -6.51 9.72 2.77
CA PHE A 25 -5.31 9.18 2.14
C PHE A 25 -4.30 10.29 1.94
N MET A 26 -3.07 10.08 2.42
CA MET A 26 -1.95 10.99 2.21
C MET A 26 -0.82 10.28 1.47
N PHE A 27 -0.28 10.92 0.44
CA PHE A 27 0.75 10.33 -0.42
C PHE A 27 2.07 11.10 -0.24
N LEU A 28 3.10 10.40 0.25
CA LEU A 28 4.43 10.98 0.41
C LEU A 28 5.15 11.04 -0.95
N ASN A 29 4.91 12.12 -1.69
CA ASN A 29 5.45 12.32 -3.03
C ASN A 29 6.90 12.86 -3.06
N GLN A 30 7.49 13.19 -1.91
CA GLN A 30 8.78 13.91 -1.81
C GLN A 30 10.03 13.03 -2.05
N ARG A 31 9.91 11.83 -2.62
CA ARG A 31 11.07 11.00 -2.97
C ARG A 31 11.24 10.99 -4.48
N GLN A 32 12.43 11.36 -4.98
CA GLN A 32 12.74 11.44 -6.43
C GLN A 32 12.31 10.18 -7.21
N LYS A 33 12.38 8.99 -6.60
CA LYS A 33 11.91 7.72 -7.20
C LYS A 33 10.39 7.65 -7.46
N ASN A 34 9.56 8.39 -6.72
CA ASN A 34 8.10 8.39 -6.89
C ASN A 34 7.65 9.23 -8.09
N ALA A 35 8.35 10.32 -8.43
CA ALA A 35 7.95 11.18 -9.54
C ALA A 35 8.13 10.50 -10.91
N GLN A 36 9.27 9.83 -11.13
CA GLN A 36 9.52 9.07 -12.35
C GLN A 36 8.65 7.82 -12.44
N ALA A 37 8.47 7.09 -11.33
CA ALA A 37 7.62 5.90 -11.31
C ALA A 37 6.13 6.20 -11.60
N LEU A 38 5.62 7.38 -11.20
CA LEU A 38 4.26 7.81 -11.53
C LEU A 38 4.09 8.12 -13.03
N LEU A 39 5.12 8.68 -13.66
CA LEU A 39 5.16 8.92 -15.11
C LEU A 39 5.28 7.58 -15.87
N ASP A 40 6.14 6.67 -15.40
CA ASP A 40 6.37 5.37 -16.03
C ASP A 40 5.18 4.40 -15.88
N LEU A 41 4.37 4.57 -14.82
CA LEU A 41 3.18 3.75 -14.57
C LEU A 41 1.91 4.29 -15.25
N ASP A 42 1.89 5.56 -15.68
CA ASP A 42 0.68 6.25 -16.20
C ASP A 42 -0.54 6.05 -15.27
N ILE A 43 -0.32 6.20 -13.97
CA ILE A 43 -1.36 6.08 -12.94
C ILE A 43 -1.59 7.47 -12.34
N PRO A 44 -2.74 8.11 -12.61
CA PRO A 44 -3.12 9.35 -11.96
C PRO A 44 -3.05 9.22 -10.44
N PRO A 45 -2.71 10.30 -9.69
CA PRO A 45 -2.70 10.29 -8.24
C PRO A 45 -3.94 9.65 -7.60
N ASP A 46 -5.13 9.91 -8.16
CA ASP A 46 -6.41 9.40 -7.66
C ASP A 46 -6.55 7.88 -7.82
N LYS A 47 -5.92 7.29 -8.85
CA LYS A 47 -5.93 5.85 -9.07
C LYS A 47 -5.12 5.09 -8.03
N ARG A 48 -4.15 5.71 -7.34
CA ARG A 48 -3.41 5.05 -6.25
C ARG A 48 -4.32 4.69 -5.09
N LYS A 49 -5.26 5.58 -4.73
CA LYS A 49 -6.26 5.30 -3.70
C LYS A 49 -7.11 4.09 -4.08
N GLU A 50 -7.61 4.05 -5.31
CA GLU A 50 -8.40 2.93 -5.82
C GLU A 50 -7.62 1.60 -5.73
N VAL A 51 -6.35 1.60 -6.14
CA VAL A 51 -5.47 0.42 -6.06
C VAL A 51 -5.30 -0.05 -4.62
N ILE A 52 -5.07 0.86 -3.67
CA ILE A 52 -4.91 0.50 -2.25
C ILE A 52 -6.21 -0.09 -1.69
N LEU A 53 -7.37 0.48 -2.04
CA LEU A 53 -8.68 -0.04 -1.62
C LEU A 53 -8.98 -1.43 -2.20
N GLN A 54 -8.38 -1.77 -3.35
CA GLN A 54 -8.50 -3.07 -4.01
C GLN A 54 -7.45 -4.10 -3.57
N LEU A 55 -6.53 -3.75 -2.68
CA LEU A 55 -5.57 -4.71 -2.12
C LEU A 55 -6.30 -5.85 -1.45
N LYS A 56 -5.80 -7.07 -1.58
CA LYS A 56 -6.29 -8.27 -0.90
C LYS A 56 -5.16 -8.89 -0.07
N ALA A 57 -5.47 -9.92 0.71
CA ALA A 57 -4.43 -10.60 1.47
C ALA A 57 -3.39 -11.27 0.56
N GLU A 58 -3.78 -11.74 -0.62
CA GLU A 58 -2.86 -12.30 -1.62
C GLU A 58 -1.87 -11.26 -2.16
N ASP A 59 -2.18 -9.97 -2.04
CA ASP A 59 -1.28 -8.87 -2.41
C ASP A 59 -0.27 -8.56 -1.29
N PHE A 60 -0.40 -9.17 -0.10
CA PHE A 60 0.52 -8.96 1.01
C PHE A 60 1.93 -9.39 0.62
N TYR A 61 2.92 -8.56 0.98
CA TYR A 61 4.32 -8.93 0.87
C TYR A 61 4.92 -9.20 2.25
N ARG A 62 5.01 -8.16 3.08
CA ARG A 62 5.66 -8.23 4.40
C ARG A 62 5.33 -7.02 5.26
N ILE A 63 5.65 -7.15 6.55
CA ILE A 63 5.86 -5.99 7.42
C ILE A 63 7.27 -5.47 7.13
N GLU A 64 7.39 -4.15 6.96
CA GLU A 64 8.67 -3.49 6.72
C GLU A 64 9.40 -3.24 8.03
N GLU A 65 10.74 -3.26 7.98
CA GLU A 65 11.53 -2.89 9.14
C GLU A 65 11.37 -1.40 9.48
N GLY A 66 11.38 -1.11 10.78
CA GLY A 66 11.14 0.22 11.31
C GLY A 66 9.66 0.62 11.33
N VAL A 67 9.42 1.91 11.56
CA VAL A 67 8.09 2.48 11.76
C VAL A 67 8.02 3.88 11.15
N TYR A 68 6.83 4.25 10.66
CA TYR A 68 6.56 5.62 10.24
C TYR A 68 6.36 6.50 11.48
N GLN A 69 7.07 7.64 11.52
CA GLN A 69 7.07 8.58 12.65
C GLN A 69 7.30 7.90 14.02
N GLU A 70 8.21 6.92 14.07
CA GLU A 70 8.59 6.22 15.32
C GLU A 70 7.44 5.46 16.01
N GLN A 71 6.27 5.35 15.39
CA GLN A 71 5.06 4.83 16.04
C GLN A 71 4.25 3.86 15.19
N TYR A 72 4.16 4.08 13.88
CA TYR A 72 3.19 3.38 13.05
C TYR A 72 3.86 2.29 12.19
N GLU A 73 3.39 1.05 12.33
CA GLU A 73 3.84 -0.07 11.50
C GLU A 73 3.71 0.26 10.01
N MET A 74 4.71 -0.15 9.24
CA MET A 74 4.69 -0.06 7.78
C MET A 74 4.44 -1.43 7.18
N VAL A 75 3.45 -1.52 6.31
CA VAL A 75 3.07 -2.77 5.65
C VAL A 75 3.28 -2.60 4.16
N ALA A 76 3.95 -3.59 3.55
CA ALA A 76 4.22 -3.64 2.13
C ALA A 76 3.32 -4.67 1.43
N PHE A 77 2.88 -4.29 0.23
CA PHE A 77 2.07 -5.07 -0.68
C PHE A 77 2.69 -5.04 -2.07
N GLY A 78 2.44 -6.09 -2.83
CA GLY A 78 2.65 -6.14 -4.28
C GLY A 78 1.33 -6.17 -5.01
N LYS A 79 1.22 -5.54 -6.18
CA LYS A 79 0.03 -5.71 -7.03
C LYS A 79 0.38 -5.56 -8.49
N ILE A 80 -0.20 -6.41 -9.33
CA ILE A 80 -0.14 -6.21 -10.78
C ILE A 80 -1.14 -5.13 -11.19
N VAL A 81 -0.64 -4.02 -11.72
CA VAL A 81 -1.44 -2.92 -12.26
C VAL A 81 -1.01 -2.66 -13.69
N LYS A 82 -1.94 -2.77 -14.66
CA LYS A 82 -1.63 -2.66 -16.10
C LYS A 82 -0.45 -3.55 -16.55
N GLY A 83 -0.34 -4.76 -15.99
CA GLY A 83 0.75 -5.71 -16.30
C GLY A 83 2.10 -5.41 -15.62
N ILE A 84 2.16 -4.37 -14.78
CA ILE A 84 3.37 -4.00 -14.04
C ILE A 84 3.21 -4.41 -12.58
N GLU A 85 4.21 -5.10 -12.03
CA GLU A 85 4.28 -5.36 -10.59
C GLU A 85 4.64 -4.09 -9.84
N VAL A 86 3.71 -3.62 -9.00
CA VAL A 86 3.83 -2.39 -8.21
C VAL A 86 4.09 -2.76 -6.76
N TYR A 87 5.15 -2.19 -6.19
CA TYR A 87 5.42 -2.19 -4.77
C TYR A 87 4.69 -1.02 -4.09
N ILE A 88 3.91 -1.35 -3.06
CA ILE A 88 3.05 -0.42 -2.34
C ILE A 88 3.40 -0.53 -0.86
N LYS A 89 3.88 0.56 -0.25
CA LYS A 89 4.13 0.63 1.19
C LYS A 89 3.19 1.63 1.84
N ILE A 90 2.41 1.16 2.80
CA ILE A 90 1.46 1.98 3.55
C ILE A 90 1.69 1.91 5.05
N SER A 91 1.27 2.94 5.76
CA SER A 91 1.14 2.94 7.21
C SER A 91 -0.20 3.55 7.60
N VAL A 92 -0.82 3.03 8.65
CA VAL A 92 -2.15 3.48 9.10
C VAL A 92 -2.02 4.17 10.45
N THR A 93 -2.42 5.44 10.47
CA THR A 93 -2.53 6.25 11.69
C THR A 93 -3.98 6.27 12.17
N LYS A 94 -4.27 6.97 13.28
CA LYS A 94 -5.65 7.13 13.77
C LYS A 94 -6.61 7.76 12.76
N ARG A 95 -6.12 8.63 11.87
CA ARG A 95 -6.95 9.43 10.95
C ARG A 95 -6.56 9.31 9.48
N ASN A 96 -5.49 8.60 9.16
CA ASN A 96 -4.94 8.62 7.81
C ASN A 96 -4.34 7.27 7.42
N VAL A 97 -4.47 6.94 6.14
CA VAL A 97 -3.61 5.98 5.45
C VAL A 97 -2.50 6.77 4.76
N ILE A 98 -1.28 6.54 5.19
CA ILE A 98 -0.08 7.14 4.61
C ILE A 98 0.46 6.19 3.56
N CYS A 99 0.36 6.56 2.29
CA CYS A 99 1.07 5.88 1.21
C CYS A 99 2.51 6.41 1.15
N ILE A 100 3.44 5.59 1.63
CA ILE A 100 4.85 5.94 1.79
C ILE A 100 5.64 5.66 0.50
N SER A 101 5.35 4.53 -0.16
CA SER A 101 5.91 4.17 -1.47
C SER A 101 4.80 3.65 -2.38
N PHE A 102 4.85 4.03 -3.65
CA PHE A 102 4.02 3.48 -4.72
C PHE A 102 4.82 3.57 -6.03
N HIS A 103 5.48 2.49 -6.41
CA HIS A 103 6.34 2.46 -7.60
C HIS A 103 6.44 1.04 -8.16
N LYS A 104 6.93 0.90 -9.39
CA LYS A 104 7.27 -0.39 -9.97
C LYS A 104 8.23 -1.15 -9.03
N ALA A 105 7.99 -2.43 -8.82
CA ALA A 105 8.86 -3.28 -8.03
C ALA A 105 10.24 -3.38 -8.68
N GLU A 106 11.30 -3.13 -7.91
CA GLU A 106 12.70 -3.25 -8.37
C GLU A 106 13.13 -4.73 -8.45
N HIS A 107 12.47 -5.59 -7.66
CA HIS A 107 12.67 -7.03 -7.61
C HIS A 107 11.32 -7.75 -7.53
N PRO A 108 11.23 -9.01 -7.99
CA PRO A 108 10.02 -9.81 -7.85
C PRO A 108 9.52 -9.86 -6.41
N ILE A 109 8.23 -9.58 -6.22
CA ILE A 109 7.61 -9.65 -4.90
C ILE A 109 7.24 -11.09 -4.57
N ILE A 110 7.55 -11.51 -3.34
CA ILE A 110 7.12 -12.81 -2.81
C ILE A 110 5.75 -12.59 -2.16
N TYR A 111 4.74 -13.33 -2.59
CA TYR A 111 3.38 -13.20 -2.07
C TYR A 111 3.06 -14.35 -1.11
N PRO A 112 3.14 -14.17 0.22
CA PRO A 112 3.06 -15.29 1.16
C PRO A 112 1.69 -15.97 1.21
N PHE A 113 0.64 -15.33 0.69
CA PHE A 113 -0.75 -15.82 0.72
C PHE A 113 -1.34 -16.04 -0.67
N LYS A 114 -0.52 -15.98 -1.72
CA LYS A 114 -0.95 -16.23 -3.09
C LYS A 114 -0.56 -17.65 -3.47
N ASP A 115 -1.54 -18.44 -3.90
CA ASP A 115 -1.36 -19.81 -4.37
C ASP A 115 -0.59 -19.88 -5.70
#